data_AF-A0A2E3BQT9-F1
#
_entry.id   AF-A0A2E3BQT9-F1
#
_cell.length_a   1.000
_cell.length_b   1.000
_cell.length_c   1.000
_cell.angle_alpha   90.00
_cell.angle_beta   90.00
_cell.angle_gamma   90.00
#
_symmetry.space_group_name_H-M   'P 1'
#
loop_
_entity.id
_entity.type
_entity.pdbx_description
1 polymer ?
#
loop_
_entity_poly.entity_id
_entity_poly.type
_entity_poly.pdbx_seq_one_letter_code
_entity_poly.pdbx_strand_id
1 'polypeptide(L)' 'MSKKILVEECTHYWVIDQPNGPVSIGRCKLCGHKEEFRNSMPGSGWDRSGQAKKNAASESKSK' A
#
# COMPACT_ATOMS: atom_id res chain seq x y z
N MET A 1 -27.91 14.55 14.29
CA MET A 1 -27.62 15.54 13.22
C MET A 1 -26.32 15.15 12.55
N SER A 2 -26.37 14.57 11.35
CA SER A 2 -25.20 14.02 10.66
C SER A 2 -24.49 15.12 9.89
N LYS A 3 -23.44 15.71 10.47
CA LYS A 3 -22.54 16.63 9.75
C LYS A 3 -21.93 15.87 8.56
N LYS A 4 -22.32 16.24 7.35
CA LYS A 4 -21.64 15.78 6.13
C LYS A 4 -20.36 16.60 5.98
N ILE A 5 -19.22 15.91 5.99
CA ILE A 5 -17.92 16.50 5.69
C ILE A 5 -17.70 16.39 4.18
N LEU A 6 -17.29 17.47 3.53
CA LEU A 6 -16.96 17.46 2.11
C LEU A 6 -15.68 16.66 1.87
N VAL A 7 -15.57 15.99 0.72
CA VAL A 7 -14.45 15.08 0.44
C VAL A 7 -13.11 15.83 0.41
N GLU A 8 -13.09 17.05 -0.12
CA GLU A 8 -11.90 17.89 -0.30
C GLU A 8 -11.24 18.40 1.01
N GLU A 9 -12.03 18.54 2.07
CA GLU A 9 -11.60 19.04 3.40
C GLU A 9 -11.63 17.92 4.46
N CYS A 10 -11.92 16.69 4.05
CA CYS A 10 -12.02 15.55 4.96
C CYS A 10 -10.64 14.92 5.19
N THR A 11 -10.20 14.88 6.44
CA THR A 11 -9.17 13.91 6.86
C THR A 11 -9.78 12.52 6.80
N HIS A 12 -9.52 11.78 5.72
CA HIS A 12 -10.19 10.51 5.48
C HIS A 12 -9.80 9.45 6.51
N TYR A 13 -10.80 9.00 7.28
CA TYR A 13 -10.68 7.82 8.12
C TYR A 13 -11.11 6.60 7.30
N TRP A 14 -10.14 5.95 6.70
CA TRP A 14 -10.36 4.81 5.82
C TRP A 14 -10.70 3.54 6.60
N VAL A 15 -11.86 2.96 6.29
CA VAL A 15 -12.25 1.62 6.72
C VAL A 15 -12.08 0.70 5.52
N ILE A 16 -11.04 -0.12 5.55
CA ILE A 16 -10.70 -1.07 4.47
C ILE A 16 -11.45 -2.37 4.72
N ASP A 17 -12.19 -2.83 3.71
CA ASP A 17 -12.96 -4.07 3.79
C ASP A 17 -12.04 -5.31 3.73
N GLN A 18 -12.63 -6.50 3.85
CA GLN A 18 -11.88 -7.74 3.80
C GLN A 18 -11.12 -7.88 2.48
N PRO A 19 -9.92 -8.46 2.51
CA PRO A 19 -9.10 -8.61 1.31
C PRO A 19 -9.79 -9.54 0.31
N ASN A 20 -10.23 -8.98 -0.82
CA ASN A 20 -10.83 -9.72 -1.94
C ASN A 20 -9.85 -9.80 -3.14
N GLY A 21 -8.60 -10.19 -2.87
CA GLY A 21 -7.55 -10.34 -3.88
C GLY A 21 -6.41 -9.32 -3.75
N PRO A 22 -5.82 -8.83 -4.85
CA PRO A 22 -4.64 -7.94 -4.82
C PRO A 22 -4.96 -6.50 -4.39
N VAL A 23 -6.25 -6.13 -4.39
CA VAL A 23 -6.76 -4.83 -3.95
C VAL A 23 -7.93 -5.06 -2.99
N SER A 24 -8.14 -4.11 -2.09
CA SER A 24 -9.28 -4.01 -1.18
C SER A 24 -9.94 -2.66 -1.35
N ILE A 25 -11.25 -2.60 -1.19
CA ILE A 25 -11.97 -1.32 -1.22
C ILE A 25 -11.98 -0.72 0.18
N GLY A 26 -11.52 0.52 0.30
CA GLY A 26 -11.64 1.33 1.51
C GLY A 26 -12.74 2.37 1.37
N ARG A 27 -13.51 2.57 2.44
CA ARG A 27 -14.52 3.62 2.54
C ARG A 27 -14.24 4.55 3.70
N CYS A 28 -14.26 5.85 3.46
CA CYS A 28 -14.15 6.86 4.50
C CYS A 28 -15.40 6.85 5.38
N LYS A 29 -15.25 6.70 6.70
CA LYS A 29 -16.37 6.72 7.66
C LYS A 29 -17.02 8.10 7.81
N LEU A 30 -16.30 9.16 7.47
CA LEU A 30 -16.71 10.55 7.68
C LEU A 30 -17.49 11.11 6.48
N CYS A 31 -16.87 11.09 5.28
CA CYS A 31 -17.47 11.63 4.05
C CYS A 31 -18.08 10.54 3.15
N GLY A 32 -17.77 9.26 3.39
CA GLY A 32 -18.28 8.15 2.59
C GLY A 32 -17.53 7.89 1.28
N HIS A 33 -16.44 8.61 1.01
CA HIS A 33 -15.60 8.42 -0.19
C HIS A 33 -15.02 7.00 -0.25
N LYS A 34 -14.83 6.46 -1.47
CA LYS A 34 -14.37 5.08 -1.69
C LYS A 34 -13.12 5.10 -2.55
N GLU A 35 -12.10 4.35 -2.13
CA GLU A 35 -10.81 4.26 -2.81
C GLU A 35 -10.29 2.82 -2.77
N GLU A 36 -9.47 2.45 -3.74
CA GLU A 36 -8.91 1.10 -3.87
C GLU A 36 -7.50 1.04 -3.28
N PHE A 37 -7.31 0.20 -2.28
CA PHE A 37 -6.05 0.00 -1.58
C PHE A 37 -5.40 -1.30 -2.05
N ARG A 38 -4.12 -1.24 -2.44
CA ARG A 38 -3.39 -2.45 -2.85
C ARG A 38 -2.94 -3.24 -1.63
N ASN A 39 -3.27 -4.52 -1.58
CA ASN A 39 -2.96 -5.40 -0.43
C ASN A 39 -1.49 -5.80 -0.37
N SER A 40 -0.77 -5.65 -1.47
CA SER A 40 0.64 -6.02 -1.57
C SER A 40 1.40 -5.00 -2.42
N MET A 41 2.52 -4.52 -1.88
CA MET A 41 3.47 -3.70 -2.62
C MET A 41 4.62 -4.60 -3.11
N PRO A 42 4.76 -4.84 -4.44
CA PRO A 42 5.91 -5.55 -4.96
C PRO A 42 7.18 -4.75 -4.68
N GLY A 43 8.15 -5.37 -4.00
CA GLY A 43 9.42 -4.71 -3.65
C GLY A 43 9.39 -3.83 -2.40
N SER A 44 8.33 -3.90 -1.58
CA SER A 44 8.42 -3.37 -0.21
C SER A 44 9.57 -4.08 0.51
N GLY A 45 10.55 -3.33 1.04
CA GLY A 45 11.76 -3.85 1.69
C GLY A 45 11.51 -4.72 2.95
N TRP A 46 10.26 -5.09 3.21
CA TRP A 46 9.84 -6.12 4.15
C TRP A 46 9.96 -7.54 3.59
N ASP A 47 10.13 -7.70 2.27
CA ASP A 47 10.53 -8.97 1.66
C ASP A 47 11.95 -9.33 2.14
N ARG A 48 12.02 -9.92 3.34
CA ARG A 48 13.24 -10.51 3.90
C ARG A 48 13.76 -11.69 3.06
N SER A 49 13.05 -12.07 2.01
CA SER A 49 13.45 -13.04 0.99
C SER A 49 14.58 -12.52 0.07
N GLY A 50 14.89 -11.21 0.10
CA GLY A 50 15.92 -10.59 -0.73
C GLY A 50 17.35 -10.47 -0.14
N GLN A 51 17.62 -10.97 1.08
CA GLN A 51 18.99 -10.99 1.66
C GLN A 51 19.70 -12.35 1.51
N ALA A 52 19.49 -13.00 0.37
CA ALA A 52 20.43 -13.93 -0.23
C ALA A 52 20.14 -13.80 -1.73
N LYS A 53 20.87 -13.05 -2.57
CA LYS A 53 22.30 -13.14 -2.80
C LYS A 53 22.74 -11.82 -3.46
N LYS A 54 23.41 -10.95 -2.71
CA LYS A 54 24.22 -9.85 -3.27
C LYS A 54 25.66 -10.04 -2.84
N ASN A 55 26.28 -11.13 -3.30
CA ASN A 55 27.73 -11.35 -3.26
C ASN A 55 28.09 -12.43 -4.30
N ALA A 56 27.84 -12.16 -5.57
CA ALA A 56 28.52 -12.84 -6.67
C ALA A 56 28.33 -12.03 -7.95
N ALA A 57 29.44 -11.58 -8.52
CA ALA A 57 29.58 -11.02 -9.85
C ALA A 57 29.15 -9.55 -10.06
N SER A 58 29.84 -8.63 -9.40
CA SER A 58 30.29 -7.43 -10.12
C SER A 58 31.65 -6.98 -9.58
N GLU A 59 32.63 -7.01 -10.48
CA GLU A 59 33.94 -6.36 -10.40
C GLU A 59 35.14 -7.15 -9.82
N SER A 60 35.88 -7.77 -10.73
CA SER A 60 37.34 -7.84 -10.64
C SER A 60 37.90 -7.63 -12.05
N LYS A 61 38.15 -6.36 -12.33
CA LYS A 61 39.01 -5.85 -13.40
C LYS A 61 40.43 -6.41 -13.23
N SER A 62 40.93 -7.16 -14.21
CA SER A 62 42.35 -7.19 -14.65
C SER A 62 42.61 -8.37 -15.59
N LYS A 63 42.80 -8.11 -16.88
CA LYS A 63 44.12 -8.19 -17.53
C LYS A 63 44.05 -7.60 -18.94
#